data_AF-A0A9D7X2C4-F1
#
_entry.id   AF-A0A9D7X2C4-F1
#
_cell.length_a   1.000
_cell.length_b   1.000
_cell.length_c   1.000
_cell.angle_alpha   90.00
_cell.angle_beta   90.00
_cell.angle_gamma   90.00
#
_symmetry.space_group_name_H-M   'P 1'
#
loop_
_entity.id
_entity.type
_entity.pdbx_description
1 polymer ?
#
loop_
_entity_poly.entity_id
_entity_poly.type
_entity_poly.pdbx_seq_one_letter_code
_entity_poly.pdbx_strand_id
1 'polypeptide(L)'
;MRIIIIVLLICIFGVTLSSFQHRGENDIRTNSGSSNTCLKCHNGIEEIKDPDSYMMETIAEIAEEAGFAGNSCIVCHGGNPETTDKTLAHKGSIPYFLEDDGPKDFYPDPGSPWINEHTCGYCHEAQTRAQFTSLMFTEAGKIQGTEWGFGGLNGFNHNQANYDVDELPLHQQLGTEVYLKYMQRMKDAEAQVFPGSMKQLPPAPTAAEVKENPQLAAYTYIRQECQRCHTGVKGRNKPGDYRGMGCSACHIPYSTEGYYEGNDASISHTEPGHVLVHSLQSSRECEVTVNDKTYSGIPVRTCVTCHNRGRRIGTSYMGLLETAYKSPFMLNGDEQEQVFTKNYLHMHADIHKDKGMLCQDCHTSLDVHSSGILAGTTLAAVEIECQDCHGTPQKYPWELPIGFSDEIAG
;
A
#
# COMPACT_ATOMS: atom_id res chain seq x y z
N MET A 1 -28.76 -57.69 45.49
CA MET A 1 -27.34 -57.65 45.06
C MET A 1 -26.80 -56.28 45.40
N ARG A 2 -25.84 -56.20 46.33
CA ARG A 2 -25.23 -54.95 46.81
C ARG A 2 -24.25 -54.42 45.76
N ILE A 3 -24.34 -53.13 45.41
CA ILE A 3 -23.24 -52.42 44.76
C ILE A 3 -22.96 -51.16 45.60
N ILE A 4 -21.69 -51.08 46.00
CA ILE A 4 -21.06 -50.08 46.83
C ILE A 4 -20.73 -48.87 45.95
N ILE A 5 -21.11 -47.65 46.36
CA ILE A 5 -20.64 -46.41 45.72
C ILE A 5 -19.56 -45.81 46.61
N ILE A 6 -18.34 -45.75 46.08
CA ILE A 6 -17.17 -45.09 46.66
C ILE A 6 -17.27 -43.60 46.32
N VAL A 7 -17.28 -42.75 47.33
CA VAL A 7 -17.19 -41.29 47.19
C VAL A 7 -15.70 -40.92 47.20
N LEU A 8 -15.19 -40.46 46.06
CA LEU A 8 -13.84 -39.88 45.96
C LEU A 8 -13.92 -38.37 46.25
N LEU A 9 -13.28 -37.94 47.33
CA LEU A 9 -13.01 -36.53 47.62
C LEU A 9 -11.84 -36.07 46.76
N ILE A 10 -12.07 -35.11 45.85
CA ILE A 10 -11.02 -34.40 45.12
C ILE A 10 -10.83 -33.04 45.78
N CYS A 11 -9.66 -32.84 46.38
CA CYS A 11 -9.19 -31.56 46.90
C CYS A 11 -8.95 -30.58 45.74
N ILE A 12 -9.68 -29.47 45.74
CA ILE A 12 -9.46 -28.35 44.82
C ILE A 12 -8.34 -27.49 45.40
N PHE A 13 -7.16 -27.52 44.77
CA PHE A 13 -6.11 -26.51 44.97
C PHE A 13 -6.55 -25.22 44.27
N GLY A 14 -6.57 -24.12 45.03
CA GLY A 14 -6.92 -22.79 44.54
C GLY A 14 -5.89 -22.29 43.52
N VAL A 15 -6.33 -22.09 42.28
CA VAL A 15 -5.68 -21.22 41.32
C VAL A 15 -6.34 -19.86 41.46
N THR A 16 -5.55 -18.86 41.86
CA THR A 16 -5.96 -17.46 41.85
C THR A 16 -6.24 -17.05 40.41
N LEU A 17 -7.52 -16.90 40.06
CA LEU A 17 -7.97 -16.24 38.84
C LEU A 17 -7.47 -14.79 38.88
N SER A 18 -6.39 -14.51 38.15
CA SER A 18 -6.18 -13.18 37.59
C SER A 18 -7.38 -12.89 36.70
N SER A 19 -8.09 -11.82 37.02
CA SER A 19 -9.24 -11.33 36.27
C SER A 19 -8.84 -11.02 34.83
N PHE A 20 -9.12 -11.96 33.92
CA PHE A 20 -9.23 -11.69 32.49
C PHE A 20 -10.43 -10.76 32.32
N GLN A 21 -10.16 -9.46 32.30
CA GLN A 21 -11.13 -8.47 31.89
C GLN A 21 -11.26 -8.59 30.38
N HIS A 22 -12.39 -9.13 29.92
CA HIS A 22 -12.80 -9.04 28.52
C HIS A 22 -12.97 -7.54 28.22
N ARG A 23 -11.98 -6.91 27.58
CA ARG A 23 -12.03 -5.52 27.11
C ARG A 23 -12.69 -5.52 25.72
N GLY A 24 -13.58 -4.56 25.48
CA GLY A 24 -14.46 -4.55 24.31
C GLY A 24 -13.70 -4.53 22.98
N GLU A 25 -14.23 -5.22 21.98
CA GLU A 25 -13.66 -5.39 20.63
C GLU A 25 -13.53 -4.09 19.80
N ASN A 26 -13.92 -2.92 20.34
CA ASN A 26 -14.12 -1.69 19.55
C ASN A 26 -13.29 -0.47 20.00
N ASP A 27 -12.43 -0.57 21.01
CA ASP A 27 -11.58 0.57 21.41
C ASP A 27 -10.30 0.63 20.57
N ILE A 28 -9.91 1.83 20.12
CA ILE A 28 -8.61 2.08 19.48
C ILE A 28 -7.51 1.66 20.46
N ARG A 29 -6.67 0.68 20.08
CA ARG A 29 -5.55 0.25 20.92
C ARG A 29 -4.44 1.30 20.87
N THR A 30 -4.21 1.98 21.99
CA THR A 30 -3.21 3.05 22.10
C THR A 30 -2.01 2.61 22.92
N ASN A 31 -0.81 3.04 22.52
CA ASN A 31 0.38 2.95 23.32
C ASN A 31 0.25 3.86 24.56
N SER A 32 0.26 3.27 25.76
CA SER A 32 0.21 4.02 27.02
C SER A 32 1.22 3.52 28.06
N GLY A 33 2.11 4.42 28.49
CA GLY A 33 2.81 4.35 29.78
C GLY A 33 3.66 3.11 30.11
N SER A 34 4.90 3.07 29.61
CA SER A 34 6.08 2.47 30.27
C SER A 34 7.36 2.80 29.47
N SER A 35 8.50 3.08 30.14
CA SER A 35 9.91 3.30 29.69
C SER A 35 10.22 4.11 28.41
N ASN A 36 9.35 4.13 27.42
CA ASN A 36 9.45 4.79 26.14
C ASN A 36 9.35 6.32 26.29
N THR A 37 10.43 7.02 25.95
CA THR A 37 10.51 8.49 26.01
C THR A 37 9.71 9.15 24.89
N CYS A 38 9.52 8.50 23.74
CA CYS A 38 8.75 9.02 22.61
C CYS A 38 7.28 9.23 23.02
N LEU A 39 6.72 8.32 23.82
CA LEU A 39 5.37 8.43 24.37
C LEU A 39 5.19 9.58 25.37
N LYS A 40 6.24 10.27 25.81
CA LYS A 40 6.08 11.51 26.60
C LYS A 40 5.53 12.65 25.76
N CYS A 41 5.78 12.63 24.45
CA CYS A 41 5.24 13.59 23.49
C CYS A 41 4.07 12.97 22.70
N HIS A 42 4.23 11.73 22.25
CA HIS A 42 3.28 10.97 21.43
C HIS A 42 2.30 10.12 22.26
N ASN A 43 1.90 10.62 23.43
CA ASN A 43 1.01 9.86 24.32
C ASN A 43 -0.34 9.64 23.65
N GLY A 44 -0.81 8.39 23.62
CA GLY A 44 -2.06 8.02 22.99
C GLY A 44 -1.93 7.62 21.52
N ILE A 45 -0.73 7.69 20.92
CA ILE A 45 -0.53 7.18 19.55
C ILE A 45 -0.96 5.72 19.45
N GLU A 46 -1.58 5.36 18.33
CA GLU A 46 -2.09 4.01 18.13
C GLU A 46 -1.00 2.98 17.98
N GLU A 47 -1.30 1.76 18.40
CA GLU A 47 -0.51 0.61 18.02
C GLU A 47 -0.55 0.44 16.50
N ILE A 48 0.63 0.35 15.89
CA ILE A 48 0.76 0.23 14.44
C ILE A 48 0.14 -1.07 13.90
N LYS A 49 0.07 -2.11 14.74
CA LYS A 49 -0.56 -3.40 14.48
C LYS A 49 -0.96 -4.04 15.83
N ASP A 50 -1.81 -5.07 15.79
CA ASP A 50 -2.13 -5.89 16.96
C ASP A 50 -0.85 -6.32 17.71
N PRO A 51 -0.67 -5.97 19.00
CA PRO A 51 0.50 -6.35 19.80
C PRO A 51 0.75 -7.86 19.88
N ASP A 52 -0.31 -8.68 19.78
CA ASP A 52 -0.24 -10.15 19.81
C ASP A 52 0.03 -10.73 18.41
N SER A 53 0.27 -9.89 17.40
CA SER A 53 0.66 -10.35 16.08
C SER A 53 2.15 -10.69 16.04
N TYR A 54 2.48 -11.72 15.25
CA TYR A 54 3.87 -12.12 15.00
C TYR A 54 4.77 -10.94 14.59
N MET A 55 4.25 -9.99 13.81
CA MET A 55 4.97 -8.78 13.42
C MET A 55 5.34 -7.93 14.64
N MET A 56 4.39 -7.64 15.53
CA MET A 56 4.66 -6.80 16.70
C MET A 56 5.51 -7.49 17.74
N GLU A 57 5.35 -8.80 17.93
CA GLU A 57 6.23 -9.60 18.78
C GLU A 57 7.68 -9.52 18.27
N THR A 58 7.89 -9.74 16.97
CA THR A 58 9.24 -9.64 16.35
C THR A 58 9.83 -8.22 16.50
N ILE A 59 9.03 -7.18 16.29
CA ILE A 59 9.49 -5.78 16.45
C ILE A 59 9.85 -5.49 17.91
N ALA A 60 9.09 -6.01 18.87
CA ALA A 60 9.40 -5.85 20.29
C ALA A 60 10.71 -6.56 20.67
N GLU A 61 10.94 -7.78 20.15
CA GLU A 61 12.19 -8.52 20.32
C GLU A 61 13.39 -7.74 19.76
N ILE A 62 13.30 -7.20 18.54
CA ILE A 62 14.36 -6.37 17.95
C ILE A 62 14.66 -5.13 18.83
N ALA A 63 13.62 -4.48 19.35
CA ALA A 63 13.80 -3.34 20.25
C ALA A 63 14.49 -3.74 21.57
N GLU A 64 14.19 -4.92 22.10
CA GLU A 64 14.87 -5.48 23.29
C GLU A 64 16.34 -5.81 23.01
N GLU A 65 16.64 -6.46 21.88
CA GLU A 65 18.02 -6.74 21.44
C GLU A 65 18.85 -5.47 21.26
N ALA A 66 18.22 -4.40 20.75
CA ALA A 66 18.83 -3.10 20.61
C ALA A 66 19.01 -2.34 21.95
N GLY A 67 18.58 -2.90 23.08
CA GLY A 67 18.71 -2.33 24.42
C GLY A 67 17.60 -1.35 24.81
N PHE A 68 16.51 -1.28 24.03
CA PHE A 68 15.40 -0.34 24.23
C PHE A 68 14.04 -1.06 24.36
N ALA A 69 14.00 -2.10 25.20
CA ALA A 69 12.77 -2.84 25.49
C ALA A 69 11.59 -1.90 25.83
N GLY A 70 10.46 -2.12 25.14
CA GLY A 70 9.26 -1.28 25.24
C GLY A 70 9.27 -0.02 24.37
N ASN A 71 10.32 0.23 23.58
CA ASN A 71 10.34 1.27 22.55
C ASN A 71 10.49 0.67 21.15
N SER A 72 9.40 0.11 20.63
CA SER A 72 9.33 -0.46 19.29
C SER A 72 9.34 0.59 18.16
N CYS A 73 9.11 1.87 18.47
CA CYS A 73 9.01 2.93 17.46
C CYS A 73 10.32 3.08 16.66
N ILE A 74 11.46 2.94 17.33
CA ILE A 74 12.79 3.13 16.72
C ILE A 74 13.16 2.05 15.71
N VAL A 75 12.49 0.89 15.73
CA VAL A 75 12.74 -0.21 14.78
C VAL A 75 12.35 0.20 13.36
N CYS A 76 11.29 0.99 13.22
CA CYS A 76 10.85 1.52 11.94
C CYS A 76 11.33 2.95 11.72
N HIS A 77 11.24 3.80 12.74
CA HIS A 77 11.46 5.23 12.60
C HIS A 77 12.89 5.68 12.89
N GLY A 78 13.74 4.88 13.53
CA GLY A 78 15.02 5.35 14.05
C GLY A 78 14.84 6.45 15.11
N GLY A 79 15.73 7.42 15.12
CA GLY A 79 15.75 8.53 16.08
C GLY A 79 16.49 8.20 17.38
N ASN A 80 16.40 9.12 18.34
CA ASN A 80 17.04 9.01 19.65
C ASN A 80 15.98 8.82 20.76
N PRO A 81 15.83 7.60 21.30
CA PRO A 81 14.88 7.29 22.36
C PRO A 81 15.35 7.70 23.77
N GLU A 82 16.49 8.37 23.93
CA GLU A 82 17.01 8.76 25.26
C GLU A 82 16.69 10.22 25.64
N THR A 83 16.05 10.96 24.74
CA THR A 83 15.79 12.39 24.90
C THR A 83 14.34 12.74 24.62
N THR A 84 13.86 13.81 25.26
CA THR A 84 12.54 14.40 25.00
C THR A 84 12.64 15.71 24.22
N ASP A 85 13.85 16.14 23.85
CA ASP A 85 14.02 17.28 22.95
C ASP A 85 13.57 16.90 21.55
N LYS A 86 12.63 17.65 20.97
CA LYS A 86 12.03 17.38 19.66
C LYS A 86 13.07 17.22 18.56
N THR A 87 14.14 18.02 18.56
CA THR A 87 15.11 18.00 17.46
C THR A 87 16.08 16.83 17.64
N LEU A 88 16.48 16.54 18.87
CA LEU A 88 17.39 15.43 19.15
C LEU A 88 16.70 14.08 19.05
N ALA A 89 15.43 13.96 19.45
CA ALA A 89 14.65 12.72 19.36
C ALA A 89 14.42 12.29 17.91
N HIS A 90 14.23 13.24 17.00
CA HIS A 90 13.97 12.99 15.57
C HIS A 90 15.22 13.15 14.70
N LYS A 91 16.38 12.72 15.20
CA LYS A 91 17.65 12.81 14.48
C LYS A 91 18.46 11.53 14.61
N GLY A 92 18.99 11.06 13.49
CA GLY A 92 19.87 9.89 13.45
C GLY A 92 19.14 8.62 13.83
N SER A 93 19.92 7.64 14.26
CA SER A 93 19.44 6.38 14.81
C SER A 93 20.37 5.96 15.94
N ILE A 94 19.98 4.94 16.71
CA ILE A 94 20.80 4.39 17.78
C ILE A 94 21.99 3.60 17.20
N PRO A 95 23.10 3.43 17.95
CA PRO A 95 24.29 2.71 17.47
C PRO A 95 24.00 1.32 16.89
N TYR A 96 23.10 0.56 17.53
CA TYR A 96 22.69 -0.77 17.05
C TYR A 96 22.23 -0.74 15.58
N PHE A 97 21.27 0.12 15.22
CA PHE A 97 20.79 0.20 13.84
C PHE A 97 21.75 0.92 12.88
N LEU A 98 22.73 1.68 13.38
CA LEU A 98 23.77 2.26 12.51
C LEU A 98 24.74 1.18 12.04
N GLU A 99 25.06 0.21 12.90
CA GLU A 99 26.01 -0.87 12.64
C GLU A 99 25.37 -2.12 12.03
N ASP A 100 24.12 -2.43 12.40
CA ASP A 100 23.36 -3.62 11.97
C ASP A 100 22.14 -3.25 11.09
N ASP A 101 21.35 -4.22 10.66
CA ASP A 101 20.13 -3.98 9.89
C ASP A 101 19.12 -3.12 10.68
N GLY A 102 18.45 -2.18 10.00
CA GLY A 102 17.53 -1.23 10.62
C GLY A 102 17.76 0.22 10.16
N PRO A 103 16.97 1.17 10.70
CA PRO A 103 16.95 2.54 10.21
C PRO A 103 18.27 3.27 10.45
N LYS A 104 18.78 3.93 9.41
CA LYS A 104 20.08 4.63 9.42
C LYS A 104 19.98 6.11 9.78
N ASP A 105 18.77 6.64 9.83
CA ASP A 105 18.44 7.99 10.29
C ASP A 105 16.99 7.98 10.81
N PHE A 106 16.49 9.14 11.23
CA PHE A 106 15.08 9.29 11.55
C PHE A 106 14.23 9.33 10.29
N TYR A 107 13.23 8.46 10.21
CA TYR A 107 12.37 8.29 9.04
C TYR A 107 10.92 8.67 9.36
N PRO A 108 10.42 9.84 8.91
CA PRO A 108 9.03 10.23 9.09
C PRO A 108 8.03 9.31 8.38
N ASP A 109 8.43 8.72 7.25
CA ASP A 109 7.64 7.75 6.48
C ASP A 109 8.50 6.51 6.20
N PRO A 110 8.52 5.51 7.11
CA PRO A 110 9.38 4.35 6.98
C PRO A 110 9.02 3.44 5.80
N GLY A 111 7.80 3.54 5.25
CA GLY A 111 7.39 2.74 4.09
C GLY A 111 7.85 3.28 2.74
N SER A 112 8.54 4.42 2.70
CA SER A 112 9.08 5.01 1.48
C SER A 112 10.05 4.07 0.75
N PRO A 113 9.94 3.89 -0.58
CA PRO A 113 10.74 2.93 -1.32
C PRO A 113 12.24 3.31 -1.34
N TRP A 114 12.57 4.55 -0.98
CA TRP A 114 13.94 5.05 -0.95
C TRP A 114 14.71 4.69 0.32
N ILE A 115 14.02 4.18 1.34
CA ILE A 115 14.59 3.84 2.65
C ILE A 115 14.03 2.55 3.22
N ASN A 116 13.00 1.96 2.62
CA ASN A 116 12.29 0.83 3.22
C ASN A 116 13.10 -0.46 3.26
N GLU A 117 14.23 -0.54 2.55
CA GLU A 117 15.22 -1.61 2.76
C GLU A 117 15.72 -1.66 4.21
N HIS A 118 15.76 -0.53 4.89
CA HIS A 118 16.21 -0.38 6.28
C HIS A 118 15.07 -0.48 7.31
N THR A 119 13.82 -0.69 6.88
CA THR A 119 12.66 -0.74 7.78
C THR A 119 11.84 -1.99 7.49
N CYS A 120 10.91 -1.94 6.53
CA CYS A 120 10.10 -3.06 6.10
C CYS A 120 10.97 -4.22 5.57
N GLY A 121 12.08 -3.89 4.89
CA GLY A 121 13.02 -4.82 4.27
C GLY A 121 13.71 -5.75 5.26
N TYR A 122 13.78 -5.37 6.54
CA TYR A 122 14.28 -6.23 7.61
C TYR A 122 13.50 -7.55 7.66
N CYS A 123 12.18 -7.51 7.48
CA CYS A 123 11.29 -8.69 7.54
C CYS A 123 10.70 -9.07 6.17
N HIS A 124 10.63 -8.12 5.23
CA HIS A 124 9.95 -8.25 3.93
C HIS A 124 10.88 -7.97 2.74
N GLU A 125 12.12 -8.43 2.83
CA GLU A 125 13.18 -8.21 1.81
C GLU A 125 12.72 -8.55 0.38
N ALA A 126 11.96 -9.64 0.24
CA ALA A 126 11.43 -10.07 -1.04
C ALA A 126 10.51 -9.02 -1.68
N GLN A 127 9.57 -8.48 -0.92
CA GLN A 127 8.61 -7.47 -1.39
C GLN A 127 9.30 -6.12 -1.61
N THR A 128 10.19 -5.69 -0.71
CA THR A 128 10.92 -4.42 -0.88
C THR A 128 11.83 -4.44 -2.09
N ARG A 129 12.43 -5.59 -2.43
CA ARG A 129 13.18 -5.77 -3.67
C ARG A 129 12.28 -5.78 -4.91
N ALA A 130 11.17 -6.53 -4.87
CA ALA A 130 10.27 -6.67 -6.01
C ALA A 130 9.53 -5.36 -6.36
N GLN A 131 9.23 -4.50 -5.38
CA GLN A 131 8.40 -3.29 -5.55
C GLN A 131 8.86 -2.39 -6.71
N PHE A 132 10.17 -2.32 -6.98
CA PHE A 132 10.75 -1.46 -8.01
C PHE A 132 10.35 -1.89 -9.43
N THR A 133 9.98 -3.15 -9.60
CA THR A 133 9.50 -3.71 -10.88
C THR A 133 7.97 -3.61 -11.04
N SER A 134 7.24 -3.16 -10.02
CA SER A 134 5.77 -3.02 -10.08
C SER A 134 5.34 -1.91 -11.04
N LEU A 135 4.16 -2.04 -11.63
CA LEU A 135 3.55 -0.97 -12.45
C LEU A 135 3.27 0.29 -11.62
N MET A 136 3.02 0.13 -10.32
CA MET A 136 2.81 1.23 -9.38
C MET A 136 4.08 2.06 -9.17
N PHE A 137 5.26 1.47 -9.39
CA PHE A 137 6.54 2.18 -9.32
C PHE A 137 7.02 2.66 -10.70
N THR A 138 6.98 1.77 -11.70
CA THR A 138 7.53 2.04 -13.04
C THR A 138 6.64 2.95 -13.90
N GLU A 139 5.33 2.95 -13.69
CA GLU A 139 4.31 3.53 -14.59
C GLU A 139 4.34 3.00 -16.03
N ALA A 140 4.94 1.82 -16.24
CA ALA A 140 4.94 1.16 -17.53
C ALA A 140 3.49 0.91 -18.04
N GLY A 141 3.34 0.85 -19.35
CA GLY A 141 2.06 0.89 -20.07
C GLY A 141 1.48 2.29 -20.22
N LYS A 142 1.45 3.12 -19.15
CA LYS A 142 0.95 4.50 -19.22
C LYS A 142 1.91 5.43 -19.94
N ILE A 143 3.21 5.29 -19.63
CA ILE A 143 4.28 6.03 -20.28
C ILE A 143 4.28 5.72 -21.77
N GLN A 144 4.35 4.44 -22.12
CA GLN A 144 4.35 3.93 -23.50
C GLN A 144 3.11 4.38 -24.26
N GLY A 145 1.91 4.26 -23.67
CA GLY A 145 0.68 4.71 -24.29
C GLY A 145 0.67 6.22 -24.58
N THR A 146 1.29 7.02 -23.72
CA THR A 146 1.43 8.46 -23.91
C THR A 146 2.46 8.80 -24.99
N GLU A 147 3.66 8.19 -24.94
CA GLU A 147 4.69 8.34 -25.96
C GLU A 147 4.20 7.93 -27.34
N TRP A 148 3.40 6.85 -27.40
CA TRP A 148 2.73 6.40 -28.61
C TRP A 148 1.70 7.44 -29.11
N GLY A 149 0.80 7.86 -28.23
CA GLY A 149 -0.26 8.83 -28.55
C GLY A 149 0.26 10.19 -29.01
N PHE A 150 1.46 10.58 -28.59
CA PHE A 150 2.13 11.83 -28.99
C PHE A 150 3.03 11.69 -30.22
N GLY A 151 2.88 10.61 -30.99
CA GLY A 151 3.57 10.44 -32.27
C GLY A 151 4.65 9.36 -32.28
N GLY A 152 4.61 8.42 -31.33
CA GLY A 152 5.47 7.24 -31.36
C GLY A 152 6.91 7.52 -30.93
N LEU A 153 7.13 8.37 -29.92
CA LEU A 153 8.47 8.78 -29.45
C LEU A 153 9.40 7.60 -29.13
N ASN A 154 8.83 6.47 -28.67
CA ASN A 154 9.56 5.23 -28.38
C ASN A 154 9.17 4.07 -29.32
N GLY A 155 8.45 4.35 -30.42
CA GLY A 155 7.89 3.32 -31.29
C GLY A 155 7.05 2.30 -30.52
N PHE A 156 7.21 1.02 -30.85
CA PHE A 156 6.54 -0.09 -30.16
C PHE A 156 7.33 -0.65 -28.97
N ASN A 157 8.40 0.02 -28.52
CA ASN A 157 9.21 -0.48 -27.42
C ASN A 157 8.53 -0.23 -26.08
N HIS A 158 8.53 -1.22 -25.19
CA HIS A 158 8.01 -1.07 -23.83
C HIS A 158 9.10 -0.95 -22.77
N ASN A 159 10.17 -0.21 -23.06
CA ASN A 159 11.40 -0.16 -22.26
C ASN A 159 11.65 1.18 -21.55
N GLN A 160 10.59 1.94 -21.24
CA GLN A 160 10.66 3.23 -20.53
C GLN A 160 9.89 3.14 -19.20
N ALA A 161 10.41 3.81 -18.17
CA ALA A 161 9.85 3.82 -16.82
C ALA A 161 10.15 5.15 -16.11
N ASN A 162 9.60 5.33 -14.91
CA ASN A 162 9.93 6.47 -14.05
C ASN A 162 11.39 6.53 -13.63
N TYR A 163 12.03 5.37 -13.49
CA TYR A 163 13.42 5.20 -13.08
C TYR A 163 14.05 4.07 -13.88
N ASP A 164 15.38 4.04 -13.94
CA ASP A 164 16.11 2.89 -14.47
C ASP A 164 15.84 1.68 -13.57
N VAL A 165 15.43 0.58 -14.17
CA VAL A 165 15.13 -0.66 -13.44
C VAL A 165 15.38 -1.87 -14.33
N ASP A 166 15.98 -2.89 -13.72
CA ASP A 166 16.15 -4.20 -14.31
C ASP A 166 15.22 -5.20 -13.63
N GLU A 167 14.82 -6.20 -14.40
CA GLU A 167 14.09 -7.34 -13.86
C GLU A 167 14.92 -8.09 -12.82
N LEU A 168 14.26 -8.66 -11.80
CA LEU A 168 14.96 -9.48 -10.83
C LEU A 168 15.47 -10.79 -11.48
N PRO A 169 16.65 -11.28 -11.05
CA PRO A 169 17.10 -12.61 -11.43
C PRO A 169 16.04 -13.67 -11.09
N LEU A 170 15.92 -14.71 -11.92
CA LEU A 170 14.88 -15.76 -11.78
C LEU A 170 14.79 -16.35 -10.36
N HIS A 171 15.92 -16.57 -9.68
CA HIS A 171 15.95 -17.13 -8.33
C HIS A 171 15.46 -16.17 -7.23
N GLN A 172 15.25 -14.89 -7.57
CA GLN A 172 14.74 -13.84 -6.68
C GLN A 172 13.31 -13.42 -7.04
N GLN A 173 12.77 -13.92 -8.16
CA GLN A 173 11.39 -13.68 -8.57
C GLN A 173 10.43 -14.43 -7.65
N LEU A 174 9.27 -13.83 -7.42
CA LEU A 174 8.24 -14.32 -6.51
C LEU A 174 7.13 -15.04 -7.27
N GLY A 175 6.59 -16.09 -6.67
CA GLY A 175 5.50 -16.88 -7.24
C GLY A 175 5.76 -18.38 -7.12
N THR A 176 4.73 -19.16 -7.44
CA THR A 176 4.85 -20.62 -7.47
C THR A 176 5.66 -21.07 -8.69
N GLU A 177 6.20 -22.30 -8.66
CA GLU A 177 6.88 -22.87 -9.82
C GLU A 177 5.98 -22.92 -11.07
N VAL A 178 4.67 -23.15 -10.88
CA VAL A 178 3.67 -23.14 -11.96
C VAL A 178 3.55 -21.74 -12.57
N TYR A 179 3.44 -20.72 -11.73
CA TYR A 179 3.37 -19.33 -12.17
C TYR A 179 4.63 -18.89 -12.91
N LEU A 180 5.82 -19.17 -12.37
CA LEU A 180 7.08 -18.80 -13.01
C LEU A 180 7.26 -19.46 -14.38
N LYS A 181 6.86 -20.73 -14.54
CA LYS A 181 6.84 -21.40 -15.85
C LYS A 181 5.85 -20.77 -16.82
N TYR A 182 4.67 -20.39 -16.32
CA TYR A 182 3.68 -19.68 -17.13
C TYR A 182 4.22 -18.33 -17.61
N MET A 183 4.78 -17.51 -16.71
CA MET A 183 5.37 -16.23 -17.07
C MET A 183 6.55 -16.36 -18.02
N GLN A 184 7.38 -17.39 -17.89
CA GLN A 184 8.44 -17.64 -18.86
C GLN A 184 7.88 -17.88 -20.27
N ARG A 185 6.77 -18.64 -20.41
CA ARG A 185 6.09 -18.80 -21.71
C ARG A 185 5.55 -17.47 -22.25
N MET A 186 4.97 -16.64 -21.38
CA MET A 186 4.48 -15.31 -21.76
C MET A 186 5.62 -14.42 -22.27
N LYS A 187 6.77 -14.46 -21.62
CA LYS A 187 7.97 -13.71 -22.03
C LYS A 187 8.54 -14.19 -23.36
N ASP A 188 8.54 -15.49 -23.60
CA ASP A 188 9.01 -16.07 -24.85
C ASP A 188 8.08 -15.70 -26.01
N ALA A 189 6.76 -15.65 -25.77
CA ALA A 189 5.76 -15.29 -26.76
C ALA A 189 5.69 -13.78 -27.03
N GLU A 190 5.77 -12.94 -25.98
CA GLU A 190 5.58 -11.49 -26.04
C GLU A 190 6.80 -10.74 -25.47
N ALA A 191 7.99 -11.04 -26.00
CA ALA A 191 9.25 -10.45 -25.52
C ALA A 191 9.26 -8.91 -25.52
N GLN A 192 8.49 -8.27 -26.40
CA GLN A 192 8.39 -6.80 -26.44
C GLN A 192 7.54 -6.24 -25.30
N VAL A 193 6.63 -7.03 -24.73
CA VAL A 193 5.82 -6.68 -23.55
C VAL A 193 6.62 -6.90 -22.27
N PHE A 194 7.56 -7.84 -22.24
CA PHE A 194 8.39 -8.14 -21.07
C PHE A 194 9.87 -7.81 -21.35
N PRO A 195 10.26 -6.53 -21.32
CA PRO A 195 11.55 -6.06 -21.86
C PRO A 195 12.78 -6.47 -21.04
N GLY A 196 12.62 -7.02 -19.83
CA GLY A 196 13.70 -7.39 -18.91
C GLY A 196 14.49 -6.20 -18.32
N SER A 197 14.44 -5.02 -18.93
CA SER A 197 15.03 -3.77 -18.46
C SER A 197 14.23 -2.58 -18.98
N MET A 198 14.13 -1.52 -18.18
CA MET A 198 13.52 -0.25 -18.56
C MET A 198 14.43 0.91 -18.21
N LYS A 199 14.38 1.96 -19.03
CA LYS A 199 15.15 3.19 -18.84
C LYS A 199 14.29 4.31 -18.28
N GLN A 200 14.92 5.13 -17.45
CA GLN A 200 14.28 6.32 -16.94
C GLN A 200 13.89 7.27 -18.08
N LEU A 201 12.67 7.80 -17.99
CA LEU A 201 12.19 8.83 -18.90
C LEU A 201 13.14 10.04 -19.00
N PRO A 202 13.30 10.62 -20.19
CA PRO A 202 14.05 11.87 -20.37
C PRO A 202 13.54 13.00 -19.45
N PRO A 203 14.39 14.00 -19.14
CA PRO A 203 13.94 15.20 -18.44
C PRO A 203 12.85 15.92 -19.23
N ALA A 204 12.06 16.76 -18.54
CA ALA A 204 11.08 17.59 -19.23
C ALA A 204 11.80 18.54 -20.21
N PRO A 205 11.36 18.63 -21.48
CA PRO A 205 11.95 19.53 -22.45
C PRO A 205 11.68 21.00 -22.11
N THR A 206 12.52 21.87 -22.62
CA THR A 206 12.32 23.31 -22.65
C THR A 206 11.23 23.71 -23.65
N ALA A 207 10.67 24.92 -23.49
CA ALA A 207 9.69 25.46 -24.44
C ALA A 207 10.25 25.62 -25.87
N ALA A 208 11.56 25.84 -26.02
CA ALA A 208 12.21 25.93 -27.32
C ALA A 208 12.27 24.57 -28.02
N GLU A 209 12.65 23.51 -27.29
CA GLU A 209 12.68 22.14 -27.80
C GLU A 209 11.28 21.65 -28.19
N VAL A 210 10.25 21.97 -27.39
CA VAL A 210 8.86 21.66 -27.75
C VAL A 210 8.40 22.42 -28.99
N LYS A 211 8.87 23.66 -29.20
CA LYS A 211 8.52 24.43 -30.40
C LYS A 211 9.12 23.81 -31.67
N GLU A 212 10.31 23.22 -31.57
CA GLU A 212 10.96 22.51 -32.67
C GLU A 212 10.37 21.12 -32.90
N ASN A 213 10.16 20.36 -31.82
CA ASN A 213 9.50 19.05 -31.85
C ASN A 213 8.35 18.98 -30.82
N PRO A 214 7.10 19.28 -31.25
CA PRO A 214 5.93 19.27 -30.36
C PRO A 214 5.65 17.95 -29.67
N GLN A 215 6.13 16.82 -30.21
CA GLN A 215 5.94 15.50 -29.60
C GLN A 215 6.56 15.43 -28.20
N LEU A 216 7.68 16.13 -27.97
CA LEU A 216 8.39 16.15 -26.69
C LEU A 216 7.53 16.70 -25.54
N ALA A 217 6.45 17.44 -25.83
CA ALA A 217 5.48 17.86 -24.84
C ALA A 217 4.89 16.68 -24.03
N ALA A 218 4.92 15.46 -24.58
CA ALA A 218 4.58 14.23 -23.87
C ALA A 218 5.31 14.11 -22.53
N TYR A 219 6.62 14.37 -22.49
CA TYR A 219 7.42 14.23 -21.26
C TYR A 219 7.05 15.28 -20.21
N THR A 220 6.73 16.51 -20.61
CA THR A 220 6.19 17.52 -19.70
C THR A 220 4.83 17.10 -19.16
N TYR A 221 3.94 16.61 -20.03
CA TYR A 221 2.61 16.14 -19.65
C TYR A 221 2.67 14.96 -18.66
N ILE A 222 3.46 13.93 -18.95
CA ILE A 222 3.65 12.76 -18.08
C ILE A 222 4.15 13.21 -16.70
N ARG A 223 5.19 14.06 -16.66
CA ARG A 223 5.79 14.54 -15.40
C ARG A 223 4.83 15.38 -14.54
N GLN A 224 3.95 16.15 -15.16
CA GLN A 224 3.02 17.01 -14.42
C GLN A 224 1.73 16.30 -14.01
N GLU A 225 1.18 15.43 -14.86
CA GLU A 225 -0.16 14.86 -14.67
C GLU A 225 -0.18 13.40 -14.22
N CYS A 226 0.83 12.61 -14.62
CA CYS A 226 0.86 11.16 -14.43
C CYS A 226 1.81 10.75 -13.30
N GLN A 227 3.07 11.23 -13.34
CA GLN A 227 4.12 10.85 -12.38
C GLN A 227 3.92 11.35 -10.95
N ARG A 228 2.78 11.95 -10.62
CA ARG A 228 2.36 12.16 -9.22
C ARG A 228 1.76 10.89 -8.59
N CYS A 229 1.46 9.88 -9.39
CA CYS A 229 0.72 8.70 -8.96
C CYS A 229 1.60 7.51 -8.58
N HIS A 230 2.84 7.42 -9.07
CA HIS A 230 3.73 6.34 -8.66
C HIS A 230 4.14 6.42 -7.18
N THR A 231 4.47 5.25 -6.63
CA THR A 231 4.75 5.07 -5.20
C THR A 231 6.08 5.69 -4.76
N GLY A 232 6.94 6.08 -5.70
CA GLY A 232 8.21 6.76 -5.47
C GLY A 232 8.12 8.25 -5.12
N VAL A 233 6.94 8.87 -5.16
CA VAL A 233 6.74 10.26 -4.76
C VAL A 233 5.55 10.41 -3.83
N LYS A 234 5.57 11.47 -3.01
CA LYS A 234 4.40 11.88 -2.24
C LYS A 234 3.37 12.50 -3.18
N GLY A 235 2.10 12.13 -3.00
CA GLY A 235 0.98 12.69 -3.76
C GLY A 235 0.77 14.19 -3.50
N ARG A 236 -0.27 14.77 -4.13
CA ARG A 236 -0.61 16.18 -3.88
C ARG A 236 -1.20 16.35 -2.48
N ASN A 237 -0.95 17.50 -1.87
CA ASN A 237 -1.64 17.92 -0.64
C ASN A 237 -2.98 18.57 -1.01
N LYS A 238 -3.96 17.73 -1.36
CA LYS A 238 -5.33 18.12 -1.75
C LYS A 238 -6.34 17.07 -1.25
N PRO A 239 -7.60 17.45 -0.98
CA PRO A 239 -8.64 16.50 -0.60
C PRO A 239 -8.73 15.30 -1.56
N GLY A 240 -8.64 14.11 -1.00
CA GLY A 240 -8.60 12.82 -1.68
C GLY A 240 -7.22 12.37 -2.17
N ASP A 241 -6.24 13.27 -2.31
CA ASP A 241 -4.91 12.92 -2.87
C ASP A 241 -3.88 12.53 -1.79
N TYR A 242 -4.27 12.56 -0.51
CA TYR A 242 -3.39 12.25 0.63
C TYR A 242 -2.97 10.78 0.66
N ARG A 243 -1.66 10.57 0.78
CA ARG A 243 -1.03 9.25 0.96
C ARG A 243 0.44 9.39 1.37
N GLY A 244 1.01 8.31 1.89
CA GLY A 244 2.44 8.12 2.03
C GLY A 244 3.12 7.71 0.72
N MET A 245 4.36 7.24 0.83
CA MET A 245 5.18 6.71 -0.27
C MET A 245 5.39 5.20 -0.10
N GLY A 246 5.67 4.51 -1.20
CA GLY A 246 6.00 3.07 -1.19
C GLY A 246 4.91 2.24 -0.52
N CYS A 247 5.30 1.46 0.49
CA CYS A 247 4.40 0.64 1.29
C CYS A 247 3.33 1.50 1.97
N SER A 248 3.71 2.68 2.49
CA SER A 248 2.79 3.60 3.18
C SER A 248 1.77 4.25 2.27
N ALA A 249 1.95 4.20 0.95
CA ALA A 249 0.95 4.67 0.00
C ALA A 249 -0.36 3.85 0.09
N CYS A 250 -0.26 2.58 0.51
CA CYS A 250 -1.37 1.64 0.59
C CYS A 250 -1.64 1.19 2.03
N HIS A 251 -0.59 0.92 2.80
CA HIS A 251 -0.70 0.30 4.11
C HIS A 251 -0.92 1.28 5.26
N ILE A 252 -0.76 2.58 5.04
CA ILE A 252 -1.05 3.59 6.05
C ILE A 252 -2.30 4.37 5.61
N PRO A 253 -3.39 4.36 6.41
CA PRO A 253 -4.64 4.98 6.02
C PRO A 253 -4.57 6.51 6.07
N TYR A 254 -5.23 7.14 5.11
CA TYR A 254 -5.46 8.59 5.07
C TYR A 254 -6.96 8.84 4.86
N SER A 255 -7.48 9.87 5.52
CA SER A 255 -8.84 10.36 5.25
C SER A 255 -8.87 11.19 3.97
N THR A 256 -10.08 11.44 3.44
CA THR A 256 -10.24 12.32 2.28
C THR A 256 -9.73 13.72 2.58
N GLU A 257 -9.95 14.21 3.79
CA GLU A 257 -9.51 15.56 4.20
C GLU A 257 -8.05 15.59 4.69
N GLY A 258 -7.44 14.42 4.91
CA GLY A 258 -6.06 14.30 5.37
C GLY A 258 -5.87 14.73 6.82
N TYR A 259 -6.90 14.63 7.65
CA TYR A 259 -6.81 14.88 9.09
C TYR A 259 -6.44 13.62 9.86
N TYR A 260 -5.72 13.83 10.96
CA TYR A 260 -5.50 12.82 11.98
C TYR A 260 -6.70 12.75 12.91
N GLU A 261 -7.26 11.54 13.05
CA GLU A 261 -8.44 11.25 13.86
C GLU A 261 -8.11 10.22 14.97
N GLY A 262 -6.83 10.04 15.26
CA GLY A 262 -6.35 9.24 16.39
C GLY A 262 -6.25 10.03 17.70
N ASN A 263 -5.47 9.52 18.65
CA ASN A 263 -5.38 10.00 20.03
C ASN A 263 -4.02 10.64 20.39
N ASP A 264 -3.05 10.68 19.47
CA ASP A 264 -1.77 11.37 19.67
C ASP A 264 -1.95 12.89 19.70
N ALA A 265 -1.83 13.49 20.88
CA ALA A 265 -2.00 14.92 21.11
C ALA A 265 -0.93 15.81 20.45
N SER A 266 0.18 15.23 19.97
CA SER A 266 1.25 15.99 19.30
C SER A 266 0.99 16.17 17.80
N ILE A 267 0.04 15.43 17.23
CA ILE A 267 -0.35 15.52 15.83
C ILE A 267 -1.54 16.46 15.70
N SER A 268 -1.54 17.32 14.67
CA SER A 268 -2.63 18.27 14.46
C SER A 268 -3.88 17.56 13.93
N HIS A 269 -5.01 17.76 14.62
CA HIS A 269 -6.33 17.28 14.19
C HIS A 269 -7.04 18.21 13.19
N THR A 270 -6.47 19.39 12.93
CA THR A 270 -7.10 20.42 12.09
C THR A 270 -6.27 20.82 10.89
N GLU A 271 -4.99 20.43 10.86
CA GLU A 271 -4.13 20.63 9.68
C GLU A 271 -4.23 19.41 8.76
N PRO A 272 -4.42 19.58 7.45
CA PRO A 272 -4.48 18.47 6.52
C PRO A 272 -3.06 17.97 6.16
N GLY A 273 -2.98 16.73 5.69
CA GLY A 273 -1.73 16.08 5.30
C GLY A 273 -1.20 15.05 6.30
N HIS A 274 -1.99 14.70 7.31
CA HIS A 274 -1.71 13.66 8.29
C HIS A 274 -2.43 12.35 7.95
N VAL A 275 -1.86 11.25 8.46
CA VAL A 275 -2.49 9.91 8.40
C VAL A 275 -3.81 9.95 9.15
N LEU A 276 -4.76 9.08 8.80
CA LEU A 276 -6.03 8.97 9.52
C LEU A 276 -5.80 8.51 10.97
N VAL A 277 -4.98 7.47 11.13
CA VAL A 277 -4.65 6.82 12.40
C VAL A 277 -3.31 6.11 12.26
N HIS A 278 -2.55 5.95 13.34
CA HIS A 278 -1.27 5.23 13.32
C HIS A 278 -1.47 3.70 13.41
N SER A 279 -2.14 3.11 12.41
CA SER A 279 -2.34 1.66 12.30
C SER A 279 -2.28 1.20 10.85
N LEU A 280 -1.70 0.01 10.61
CA LEU A 280 -1.57 -0.58 9.29
C LEU A 280 -2.89 -1.18 8.81
N GLN A 281 -3.20 -0.98 7.53
CA GLN A 281 -4.23 -1.71 6.79
C GLN A 281 -3.58 -2.65 5.78
N SER A 282 -4.05 -3.88 5.63
CA SER A 282 -3.49 -4.83 4.67
C SER A 282 -4.50 -5.89 4.24
N SER A 283 -4.42 -7.10 4.79
CA SER A 283 -5.34 -8.19 4.50
C SER A 283 -6.63 -8.05 5.32
N ARG A 284 -7.59 -8.95 5.06
CA ARG A 284 -8.81 -9.12 5.85
C ARG A 284 -8.56 -9.44 7.34
N GLU A 285 -7.35 -9.87 7.70
CA GLU A 285 -6.94 -10.21 9.06
C GLU A 285 -6.29 -9.01 9.78
N CYS A 286 -6.05 -7.92 9.06
CA CYS A 286 -5.52 -6.68 9.61
C CYS A 286 -6.65 -5.70 9.79
N GLU A 287 -7.13 -5.59 11.03
CA GLU A 287 -8.19 -4.67 11.42
C GLU A 287 -7.62 -3.31 11.80
N VAL A 288 -8.31 -2.25 11.37
CA VAL A 288 -8.07 -0.86 11.76
C VAL A 288 -9.33 -0.32 12.40
N THR A 289 -9.19 0.25 13.59
CA THR A 289 -10.29 0.87 14.34
C THR A 289 -10.05 2.37 14.45
N VAL A 290 -11.06 3.17 14.10
CA VAL A 290 -11.06 4.63 14.24
C VAL A 290 -12.50 5.13 14.41
N ASN A 291 -12.74 6.06 15.35
CA ASN A 291 -14.08 6.59 15.65
C ASN A 291 -15.17 5.51 15.84
N ASP A 292 -14.89 4.51 16.69
CA ASP A 292 -15.78 3.37 16.98
C ASP A 292 -16.15 2.52 15.75
N LYS A 293 -15.39 2.63 14.65
CA LYS A 293 -15.57 1.84 13.43
C LYS A 293 -14.34 1.00 13.17
N THR A 294 -14.57 -0.28 12.97
CA THR A 294 -13.53 -1.24 12.59
C THR A 294 -13.72 -1.67 11.14
N TYR A 295 -12.64 -1.69 10.37
CA TYR A 295 -12.60 -2.24 9.03
C TYR A 295 -11.35 -3.09 8.83
N SER A 296 -11.35 -3.96 7.83
CA SER A 296 -10.17 -4.71 7.41
C SER A 296 -10.00 -4.67 5.90
N GLY A 297 -8.83 -5.09 5.43
CA GLY A 297 -8.43 -4.91 4.05
C GLY A 297 -8.00 -3.47 3.74
N ILE A 298 -7.57 -3.23 2.49
CA ILE A 298 -7.28 -1.89 1.97
C ILE A 298 -8.58 -1.31 1.40
N PRO A 299 -9.14 -0.24 1.99
CA PRO A 299 -10.35 0.39 1.47
C PRO A 299 -10.15 0.86 0.03
N VAL A 300 -11.18 0.69 -0.80
CA VAL A 300 -11.19 1.13 -2.21
C VAL A 300 -10.71 2.58 -2.38
N ARG A 301 -11.01 3.43 -1.40
CA ARG A 301 -10.59 4.83 -1.40
C ARG A 301 -9.08 5.02 -1.47
N THR A 302 -8.29 4.16 -0.83
CA THR A 302 -6.82 4.19 -0.89
C THR A 302 -6.33 4.02 -2.34
N CYS A 303 -6.94 3.09 -3.08
CA CYS A 303 -6.61 2.87 -4.49
C CYS A 303 -7.02 4.09 -5.34
N VAL A 304 -8.16 4.71 -5.03
CA VAL A 304 -8.73 5.82 -5.79
C VAL A 304 -7.89 7.09 -5.67
N THR A 305 -7.08 7.26 -4.62
CA THR A 305 -6.09 8.34 -4.50
C THR A 305 -5.23 8.48 -5.76
N CYS A 306 -4.91 7.38 -6.43
CA CYS A 306 -4.25 7.38 -7.74
C CYS A 306 -5.19 6.98 -8.90
N HIS A 307 -6.11 6.03 -8.68
CA HIS A 307 -6.99 5.47 -9.72
C HIS A 307 -8.28 6.30 -9.98
N ASN A 308 -8.26 7.61 -9.68
CA ASN A 308 -9.34 8.57 -9.98
C ASN A 308 -9.22 9.25 -11.37
N ARG A 309 -8.16 8.95 -12.13
CA ARG A 309 -7.87 9.60 -13.43
C ARG A 309 -7.66 8.58 -14.55
N GLY A 310 -7.36 9.08 -15.75
CA GLY A 310 -7.16 8.27 -16.95
C GLY A 310 -8.41 7.45 -17.26
N ARG A 311 -8.35 6.15 -16.98
CA ARG A 311 -9.48 5.21 -17.13
C ARG A 311 -10.56 5.36 -16.05
N ARG A 312 -10.32 6.11 -14.97
CA ARG A 312 -11.30 6.38 -13.90
C ARG A 312 -11.81 5.11 -13.21
N ILE A 313 -11.02 4.03 -13.22
CA ILE A 313 -11.47 2.72 -12.76
C ILE A 313 -11.89 2.74 -11.28
N GLY A 314 -11.15 3.42 -10.41
CA GLY A 314 -11.49 3.50 -8.99
C GLY A 314 -12.79 4.29 -8.76
N THR A 315 -12.95 5.43 -9.44
CA THR A 315 -14.17 6.23 -9.34
C THR A 315 -15.37 5.49 -9.91
N SER A 316 -15.23 4.84 -11.07
CA SER A 316 -16.29 4.04 -11.69
C SER A 316 -16.67 2.83 -10.84
N TYR A 317 -15.69 2.13 -10.24
CA TYR A 317 -15.95 1.02 -9.33
C TYR A 317 -16.80 1.47 -8.12
N MET A 318 -16.56 2.69 -7.61
CA MET A 318 -17.36 3.30 -6.55
C MET A 318 -18.69 3.92 -7.02
N GLY A 319 -19.01 3.90 -8.32
CA GLY A 319 -20.20 4.56 -8.86
C GLY A 319 -20.07 6.08 -8.95
N LEU A 320 -18.86 6.64 -9.02
CA LEU A 320 -18.65 8.07 -9.16
C LEU A 320 -18.35 8.44 -10.61
N LEU A 321 -19.22 9.25 -11.20
CA LEU A 321 -19.04 9.82 -12.54
C LEU A 321 -18.56 11.26 -12.44
N GLU A 322 -17.37 11.52 -12.97
CA GLU A 322 -16.80 12.88 -13.05
C GLU A 322 -17.73 13.82 -13.85
N THR A 323 -17.97 15.02 -13.33
CA THR A 323 -18.82 16.03 -13.96
C THR A 323 -18.16 17.39 -13.98
N ALA A 324 -18.45 18.19 -15.01
CA ALA A 324 -18.04 19.60 -15.07
C ALA A 324 -18.96 20.51 -14.25
N TYR A 325 -20.15 20.02 -13.87
CA TYR A 325 -21.10 20.78 -13.07
C TYR A 325 -20.70 20.78 -11.60
N LYS A 326 -21.12 21.80 -10.87
CA LYS A 326 -20.92 21.91 -9.41
C LYS A 326 -22.08 21.33 -8.59
N SER A 327 -23.09 20.83 -9.30
CA SER A 327 -24.17 20.00 -8.76
C SER A 327 -23.76 18.52 -8.74
N PRO A 328 -24.26 17.72 -7.79
CA PRO A 328 -25.31 18.06 -6.82
C PRO A 328 -24.79 19.02 -5.76
N PHE A 329 -25.62 20.00 -5.39
CA PHE A 329 -25.28 20.94 -4.32
C PHE A 329 -25.26 20.21 -2.98
N MET A 330 -24.43 20.70 -2.07
CA MET A 330 -24.37 20.22 -0.69
C MET A 330 -25.69 20.53 0.04
N LEU A 331 -25.94 19.87 1.18
CA LEU A 331 -27.19 20.02 1.93
C LEU A 331 -27.50 21.47 2.35
N ASN A 332 -26.46 22.28 2.54
CA ASN A 332 -26.55 23.71 2.86
C ASN A 332 -26.77 24.61 1.63
N GLY A 333 -26.86 24.04 0.43
CA GLY A 333 -27.02 24.76 -0.84
C GLY A 333 -25.70 25.21 -1.48
N ASP A 334 -24.56 24.95 -0.86
CA ASP A 334 -23.25 25.29 -1.42
C ASP A 334 -22.88 24.37 -2.60
N GLU A 335 -21.93 24.85 -3.40
CA GLU A 335 -21.29 24.06 -4.45
C GLU A 335 -20.66 22.78 -3.88
N GLN A 336 -20.65 21.71 -4.66
CA GLN A 336 -19.97 20.48 -4.25
C GLN A 336 -18.49 20.75 -3.95
N GLU A 337 -18.02 20.27 -2.80
CA GLU A 337 -16.60 20.27 -2.47
C GLU A 337 -15.85 19.29 -3.38
N GLN A 338 -14.74 19.77 -3.94
CA GLN A 338 -13.97 18.99 -4.88
C GLN A 338 -13.08 17.95 -4.18
N VAL A 339 -13.25 16.69 -4.55
CA VAL A 339 -12.35 15.60 -4.17
C VAL A 339 -11.54 15.18 -5.39
N PHE A 340 -10.25 14.91 -5.22
CA PHE A 340 -9.31 14.68 -6.33
C PHE A 340 -9.31 15.84 -7.35
N THR A 341 -9.63 17.06 -6.89
CA THR A 341 -9.82 18.29 -7.69
C THR A 341 -10.94 18.20 -8.75
N LYS A 342 -12.01 17.45 -8.48
CA LYS A 342 -13.12 17.21 -9.41
C LYS A 342 -14.46 17.16 -8.69
N ASN A 343 -15.54 17.35 -9.45
CA ASN A 343 -16.91 17.12 -9.02
C ASN A 343 -17.39 15.76 -9.52
N TYR A 344 -18.33 15.14 -8.79
CA TYR A 344 -18.85 13.81 -9.10
C TYR A 344 -20.36 13.72 -8.95
N LEU A 345 -20.99 13.05 -9.90
CA LEU A 345 -22.34 12.50 -9.79
C LEU A 345 -22.27 11.08 -9.23
N HIS A 346 -23.12 10.77 -8.27
CA HIS A 346 -23.25 9.41 -7.76
C HIS A 346 -24.19 8.61 -8.67
N MET A 347 -23.64 7.57 -9.29
CA MET A 347 -24.27 6.57 -10.13
C MET A 347 -24.29 5.22 -9.39
N HIS A 348 -24.81 4.17 -10.03
CA HIS A 348 -24.67 2.83 -9.50
C HIS A 348 -23.20 2.38 -9.50
N ALA A 349 -22.77 1.74 -8.42
CA ALA A 349 -21.42 1.21 -8.29
C ALA A 349 -21.26 -0.13 -9.01
N ASP A 350 -20.04 -0.67 -9.01
CA ASP A 350 -19.81 -2.02 -9.53
C ASP A 350 -20.48 -3.09 -8.64
N ILE A 351 -21.01 -4.14 -9.25
CA ILE A 351 -21.70 -5.21 -8.53
C ILE A 351 -20.78 -5.92 -7.52
N HIS A 352 -19.50 -6.09 -7.82
CA HIS A 352 -18.54 -6.72 -6.91
C HIS A 352 -18.35 -5.86 -5.66
N LYS A 353 -18.29 -4.53 -5.84
CA LYS A 353 -18.23 -3.58 -4.72
C LYS A 353 -19.49 -3.67 -3.86
N ASP A 354 -20.67 -3.71 -4.49
CA ASP A 354 -21.95 -3.82 -3.78
C ASP A 354 -22.11 -5.17 -3.06
N LYS A 355 -21.35 -6.19 -3.48
CA LYS A 355 -21.23 -7.48 -2.78
C LYS A 355 -20.10 -7.52 -1.75
N GLY A 356 -19.37 -6.42 -1.55
CA GLY A 356 -18.36 -6.28 -0.50
C GLY A 356 -16.92 -6.54 -0.93
N MET A 357 -16.65 -6.75 -2.22
CA MET A 357 -15.28 -6.94 -2.71
C MET A 357 -14.49 -5.62 -2.73
N LEU A 358 -13.26 -5.69 -2.27
CA LEU A 358 -12.23 -4.66 -2.34
C LEU A 358 -11.38 -4.84 -3.61
N CYS A 359 -10.62 -3.81 -3.98
CA CYS A 359 -9.72 -3.90 -5.13
C CYS A 359 -8.69 -5.02 -4.97
N GLN A 360 -8.22 -5.26 -3.74
CA GLN A 360 -7.22 -6.30 -3.42
C GLN A 360 -7.75 -7.73 -3.56
N ASP A 361 -9.08 -7.92 -3.66
CA ASP A 361 -9.66 -9.25 -3.88
C ASP A 361 -9.46 -9.72 -5.32
N CYS A 362 -9.23 -8.80 -6.26
CA CYS A 362 -8.83 -9.08 -7.64
C CYS A 362 -7.35 -8.74 -7.91
N HIS A 363 -6.83 -7.67 -7.29
CA HIS A 363 -5.43 -7.26 -7.43
C HIS A 363 -4.59 -7.81 -6.28
N THR A 364 -4.07 -9.02 -6.48
CA THR A 364 -3.29 -9.75 -5.48
C THR A 364 -1.89 -9.18 -5.28
N SER A 365 -1.18 -9.73 -4.29
CA SER A 365 0.14 -9.24 -3.86
C SER A 365 1.15 -9.17 -5.01
N LEU A 366 1.16 -10.13 -5.93
CA LEU A 366 2.13 -10.17 -7.03
C LEU A 366 1.75 -9.19 -8.17
N ASP A 367 0.46 -8.96 -8.44
CA ASP A 367 -0.01 -7.88 -9.34
C ASP A 367 0.41 -6.49 -8.81
N VAL A 368 0.24 -6.26 -7.50
CA VAL A 368 0.47 -4.95 -6.87
C VAL A 368 1.94 -4.70 -6.50
N HIS A 369 2.58 -5.65 -5.80
CA HIS A 369 3.97 -5.54 -5.36
C HIS A 369 4.98 -5.99 -6.40
N SER A 370 4.52 -6.59 -7.51
CA SER A 370 5.31 -7.33 -8.49
C SER A 370 5.79 -8.70 -8.03
N SER A 371 5.98 -9.57 -9.02
CA SER A 371 6.75 -10.82 -8.91
C SER A 371 8.25 -10.63 -9.16
N GLY A 372 8.70 -9.40 -9.42
CA GLY A 372 10.07 -9.15 -9.89
C GLY A 372 10.21 -9.16 -11.41
N ILE A 373 9.12 -9.46 -12.15
CA ILE A 373 9.04 -9.44 -13.61
C ILE A 373 8.64 -8.04 -14.08
N LEU A 374 9.29 -7.53 -15.13
CA LEU A 374 8.94 -6.24 -15.71
C LEU A 374 7.86 -6.39 -16.78
N ALA A 375 6.68 -5.83 -16.52
CA ALA A 375 5.57 -5.74 -17.48
C ALA A 375 5.52 -4.36 -18.15
N GLY A 376 5.58 -4.34 -19.48
CA GLY A 376 5.57 -3.15 -20.32
C GLY A 376 4.19 -2.55 -20.58
N THR A 377 3.13 -3.24 -20.16
CA THR A 377 1.73 -2.80 -20.28
C THR A 377 0.94 -3.16 -19.04
N THR A 378 -0.11 -2.38 -18.77
CA THR A 378 -0.97 -2.60 -17.60
C THR A 378 -1.76 -3.90 -17.66
N LEU A 379 -1.96 -4.47 -18.86
CA LEU A 379 -2.69 -5.74 -19.03
C LEU A 379 -1.82 -6.94 -18.65
N ALA A 380 -0.52 -6.88 -18.87
CA ALA A 380 0.40 -8.00 -18.69
C ALA A 380 0.77 -8.27 -17.22
N ALA A 381 0.36 -7.38 -16.30
CA ALA A 381 0.52 -7.59 -14.87
C ALA A 381 -0.73 -8.19 -14.21
N VAL A 382 -1.87 -8.22 -14.92
CA VAL A 382 -3.14 -8.72 -14.38
C VAL A 382 -3.01 -10.22 -14.10
N GLU A 383 -3.19 -10.60 -12.84
CA GLU A 383 -3.08 -12.00 -12.42
C GLU A 383 -4.42 -12.73 -12.36
N ILE A 384 -5.50 -11.97 -12.13
CA ILE A 384 -6.85 -12.51 -11.95
C ILE A 384 -7.76 -11.94 -13.02
N GLU A 385 -8.39 -12.85 -13.75
CA GLU A 385 -9.42 -12.57 -14.72
C GLU A 385 -10.78 -13.13 -14.32
N CYS A 386 -11.83 -12.73 -15.06
CA CYS A 386 -13.20 -13.12 -14.78
C CYS A 386 -13.37 -14.65 -14.68
N GLN A 387 -12.69 -15.38 -15.55
CA GLN A 387 -12.80 -16.83 -15.69
C GLN A 387 -12.13 -17.58 -14.53
N ASP A 388 -11.18 -16.97 -13.83
CA ASP A 388 -10.52 -17.57 -12.67
C ASP A 388 -11.48 -17.71 -11.46
N CYS A 389 -12.57 -16.94 -11.45
CA CYS A 389 -13.62 -17.04 -10.44
C CYS A 389 -14.96 -17.56 -10.99
N HIS A 390 -15.33 -17.19 -12.22
CA HIS A 390 -16.62 -17.54 -12.82
C HIS A 390 -16.57 -18.76 -13.75
N GLY A 391 -15.38 -19.15 -14.21
CA GLY A 391 -15.21 -20.18 -15.22
C GLY A 391 -15.71 -19.71 -16.58
N THR A 392 -16.14 -20.66 -17.39
CA THR A 392 -16.82 -20.42 -18.66
C THR A 392 -18.20 -21.07 -18.63
N PRO A 393 -19.08 -20.82 -19.61
CA PRO A 393 -20.36 -21.54 -19.67
C PRO A 393 -20.23 -23.07 -19.80
N GLN A 394 -19.03 -23.59 -20.11
CA GLN A 394 -18.77 -25.03 -20.30
C GLN A 394 -17.84 -25.66 -19.25
N LYS A 395 -17.11 -24.86 -18.48
CA LYS A 395 -16.09 -25.34 -17.53
C LYS A 395 -16.08 -24.50 -16.26
N TYR A 396 -15.92 -25.16 -15.13
CA TYR A 396 -15.67 -24.51 -13.85
C TYR A 396 -14.29 -23.85 -13.81
N PRO A 397 -14.06 -22.86 -12.92
CA PRO A 397 -12.76 -22.17 -12.84
C PRO A 397 -11.58 -23.11 -12.60
N TRP A 398 -11.73 -24.10 -11.70
CA TRP A 398 -10.66 -25.07 -11.40
C TRP A 398 -10.39 -26.09 -12.52
N GLU A 399 -11.18 -26.08 -13.60
CA GLU A 399 -10.95 -26.90 -14.81
C GLU A 399 -10.19 -26.12 -15.89
N LEU A 400 -9.93 -24.82 -15.67
CA LEU A 400 -9.19 -23.97 -16.58
C LEU A 400 -7.69 -24.02 -16.27
N PRO A 401 -6.81 -24.03 -17.28
CA PRO A 401 -5.38 -23.87 -17.05
C PRO A 401 -5.06 -22.45 -16.57
N ILE A 402 -3.91 -22.28 -15.91
CA ILE A 402 -3.36 -20.95 -15.61
C ILE A 402 -3.20 -20.13 -16.90
N GLY A 403 -3.62 -18.87 -16.85
CA GLY A 403 -3.59 -17.96 -18.00
C GLY A 403 -4.57 -18.36 -19.11
N PHE A 404 -5.70 -18.96 -18.76
CA PHE A 404 -6.71 -19.41 -19.74
C PHE A 404 -7.21 -18.28 -20.65
N SER A 405 -7.35 -17.08 -20.09
CA SER A 405 -7.88 -15.93 -20.80
C SER A 405 -6.82 -15.11 -21.53
N ASP A 406 -5.54 -15.41 -21.32
CA ASP A 406 -4.47 -14.79 -22.09
C ASP A 406 -4.51 -15.26 -23.54
N GLU A 407 -4.40 -14.30 -24.47
CA GLU A 407 -4.50 -14.51 -25.92
C GLU A 407 -3.38 -15.39 -26.52
N ILE A 408 -2.48 -15.90 -25.67
CA ILE A 408 -1.33 -16.76 -26.01
C ILE A 408 -1.67 -18.25 -25.81
N ALA A 409 -2.71 -18.56 -25.03
CA ALA A 409 -3.19 -19.93 -24.81
C ALA A 409 -4.11 -20.40 -25.95
N GLY A 410 -3.54 -20.60 -27.14
CA GLY A 410 -4.15 -21.30 -28.28
C GLY A 410 -3.70 -22.76 -28.38
#